data_AF-A0A8C6MBC8-F1
#
_entry.id   AF-A0A8C6MBC8-F1
#
_cell.length_a   1.000
_cell.length_b   1.000
_cell.length_c   1.000
_cell.angle_alpha   90.00
_cell.angle_beta   90.00
_cell.angle_gamma   90.00
#
_symmetry.space_group_name_H-M   'P 1'
#
loop_
_entity.id
_entity.type
_entity.pdbx_description
1 polymer ?
#
loop_
_entity_poly.entity_id
_entity_poly.type
_entity_poly.pdbx_seq_one_letter_code
_entity_poly.pdbx_strand_id
1 'polypeptide(L)'
;MLSCSGSWRYFGIPCQLVSEALVSQINQWRTLSSCTTGGQRCLYKLQSASVHFIAAKHKSPVQGYEDVITLRLVSRNFFSCCHVSVSLKSSVVKWFLENEKAKYFS
;
A
#
# COMPACT_ATOMS: atom_id res chain seq x y z
N MET A 1 2.96 -7.84 -14.34
CA MET A 1 2.63 -7.28 -13.01
C MET A 1 1.33 -6.50 -13.16
N LEU A 2 0.22 -6.96 -12.58
CA LEU A 2 -1.02 -6.17 -12.52
C LEU A 2 -1.01 -5.41 -11.20
N SER A 3 -0.52 -4.17 -11.23
CA SER A 3 -0.68 -3.21 -10.15
C SER A 3 -2.01 -2.49 -10.35
N CYS A 4 -2.92 -2.54 -9.38
CA CYS A 4 -3.94 -1.51 -9.27
C CYS A 4 -3.21 -0.22 -8.89
N SER A 5 -2.81 0.59 -9.88
CA SER A 5 -2.31 1.93 -9.63
C SER A 5 -3.51 2.81 -9.31
N GLY A 6 -3.76 2.99 -8.02
CA GLY A 6 -4.75 3.94 -7.55
C GLY A 6 -4.43 5.32 -8.10
N SER A 7 -5.47 6.00 -8.56
CA SER A 7 -5.47 7.39 -9.05
C SER A 7 -4.60 8.30 -8.18
N TRP A 8 -3.88 9.22 -8.84
CA TRP A 8 -3.05 10.21 -8.15
C TRP A 8 -3.93 11.09 -7.26
N ARG A 9 -3.61 11.15 -5.97
CA ARG A 9 -4.28 12.04 -5.03
C ARG A 9 -3.40 13.26 -4.76
N TYR A 10 -3.99 14.44 -4.95
CA TYR A 10 -3.33 15.72 -4.73
C TYR A 10 -3.59 16.24 -3.32
N PHE A 11 -2.54 16.67 -2.66
CA PHE A 11 -2.59 17.33 -1.36
C PHE A 11 -1.89 18.69 -1.47
N GLY A 12 -2.58 19.76 -1.05
CA GLY A 12 -2.01 21.12 -1.00
C GLY A 12 -1.09 21.35 0.21
N ILE A 13 -0.40 20.31 0.66
CA ILE A 13 0.53 20.34 1.79
C ILE A 13 1.83 19.61 1.42
N PRO A 14 2.96 19.91 2.09
CA PRO A 14 4.24 19.26 1.82
C PRO A 14 4.20 17.74 1.99
N CYS A 15 4.95 17.01 1.16
CA CYS A 15 4.99 15.54 1.22
C CYS A 15 5.48 14.99 2.56
N GLN A 16 6.26 15.77 3.32
CA GLN A 16 6.68 15.37 4.65
C GLN A 16 5.49 15.14 5.59
N LEU A 17 4.59 16.13 5.69
CA LEU A 17 3.39 16.02 6.53
C LEU A 17 2.47 14.89 6.06
N VAL A 18 2.35 14.71 4.74
CA VAL A 18 1.57 13.60 4.18
C VAL A 18 2.20 12.25 4.52
N SER A 19 3.52 12.13 4.41
CA SER A 19 4.25 10.90 4.73
C SER A 19 4.12 10.55 6.21
N GLU A 20 4.31 11.52 7.10
CA GLU A 20 4.15 11.35 8.55
C GLU A 20 2.73 10.90 8.92
N ALA A 21 1.70 11.52 8.34
CA ALA A 21 0.30 11.14 8.55
C ALA A 21 0.01 9.71 8.05
N LEU A 22 0.54 9.33 6.88
CA LEU A 22 0.37 7.99 6.32
C LEU A 22 1.07 6.92 7.16
N VAL A 23 2.30 7.19 7.61
CA VAL A 23 3.05 6.29 8.50
C VAL A 23 2.32 6.12 9.84
N SER A 24 1.80 7.21 10.40
CA SER A 24 1.02 7.19 11.63
C SER A 24 -0.24 6.32 11.47
N GLN A 25 -0.99 6.48 10.37
CA GLN A 25 -2.16 5.63 10.08
C GLN A 25 -1.80 4.15 9.91
N ILE A 26 -0.72 3.83 9.17
CA ILE A 26 -0.26 2.45 9.00
C ILE A 26 0.11 1.83 10.35
N ASN A 27 0.76 2.58 11.23
CA ASN A 27 1.11 2.11 12.57
C ASN A 27 -0.12 1.87 13.44
N GLN A 28 -1.19 2.65 13.27
CA GLN A 28 -2.46 2.40 13.96
C GLN A 28 -3.13 1.10 13.50
N TRP A 29 -2.94 0.67 12.26
CA TRP A 29 -3.49 -0.59 11.72
C TRP A 29 -2.68 -1.85 12.06
N ARG A 30 -1.66 -1.71 12.92
CA ARG A 30 -0.74 -2.80 13.27
C ARG A 30 -1.39 -3.87 14.17
N THR A 31 -2.41 -3.50 14.94
CA THR A 31 -3.05 -4.37 15.95
C THR A 31 -4.47 -4.78 15.53
N LEU A 32 -4.87 -6.00 15.92
CA LEU A 32 -6.23 -6.51 15.68
C LEU A 32 -7.30 -5.70 16.45
N SER A 33 -6.95 -5.16 17.61
CA SER A 33 -7.83 -4.36 18.48
C SER A 33 -8.19 -2.99 17.91
N SER A 34 -7.31 -2.38 17.09
CA SER A 34 -7.59 -1.14 16.36
C SER A 34 -8.36 -1.38 15.06
N CYS A 35 -8.74 -2.63 14.81
CA CYS A 35 -9.47 -3.10 13.66
C CYS A 35 -10.89 -3.52 14.04
N THR A 36 -11.63 -2.61 14.65
CA THR A 36 -13.00 -2.81 15.15
C THR A 36 -14.02 -3.11 14.05
N THR A 37 -13.67 -2.94 12.77
CA THR A 37 -14.56 -3.14 11.61
C THR A 37 -13.92 -4.06 10.57
N GLY A 38 -13.66 -5.32 10.97
CA GLY A 38 -12.97 -6.35 10.18
C GLY A 38 -13.04 -6.19 8.65
N GLY A 39 -11.86 -6.11 8.01
CA GLY A 39 -11.69 -5.99 6.56
C GLY A 39 -10.21 -6.14 6.14
N GLN A 40 -9.90 -5.96 4.85
CA GLN A 40 -8.55 -6.02 4.24
C GLN A 40 -7.52 -5.00 4.77
N ARG A 41 -7.84 -4.27 5.85
CA ARG A 41 -7.08 -3.11 6.35
C ARG A 41 -6.26 -3.41 7.62
N CYS A 42 -6.32 -4.64 8.13
CA CYS A 42 -5.78 -5.00 9.45
C CYS A 42 -4.41 -5.68 9.35
N LEU A 43 -3.49 -5.53 10.31
CA LEU A 43 -2.19 -6.23 10.31
C LEU A 43 -1.19 -5.76 9.24
N TYR A 44 -1.31 -4.52 8.77
CA TYR A 44 -0.22 -3.93 7.98
C TYR A 44 1.00 -3.70 8.89
N LYS A 45 2.14 -4.21 8.47
CA LYS A 45 3.45 -3.91 9.05
C LYS A 45 4.18 -2.97 8.12
N LEU A 46 4.61 -1.83 8.63
CA LEU A 46 5.50 -0.94 7.90
C LEU A 46 6.80 -1.67 7.56
N GLN A 47 7.19 -1.69 6.29
CA GLN A 47 8.48 -2.25 5.86
C GLN A 47 9.51 -1.16 5.68
N SER A 48 9.13 -0.07 5.02
CA SER A 48 10.00 1.08 4.79
C SER A 48 9.18 2.35 4.72
N ALA A 49 9.66 3.43 5.31
CA ALA A 49 9.06 4.75 5.19
C ALA A 49 10.14 5.80 4.90
N SER A 50 9.82 6.67 3.96
CA SER A 50 10.59 7.85 3.58
C SER A 50 9.62 8.91 3.07
N VAL A 51 10.10 10.15 2.92
CA VAL A 51 9.28 11.27 2.45
C VAL A 51 8.66 11.01 1.07
N HIS A 52 9.35 10.27 0.20
CA HIS A 52 8.93 9.99 -1.18
C HIS A 52 8.38 8.57 -1.40
N PHE A 53 8.57 7.68 -0.44
CA PHE A 53 8.25 6.27 -0.61
C PHE A 53 7.88 5.61 0.72
N ILE A 54 6.72 4.99 0.78
CA ILE A 54 6.26 4.20 1.92
C ILE A 54 5.84 2.83 1.41
N ALA A 55 6.32 1.77 2.05
CA ALA A 55 5.90 0.42 1.78
C ALA A 55 5.45 -0.25 3.08
N ALA A 56 4.29 -0.90 3.03
CA ALA A 56 3.77 -1.68 4.14
C ALA A 56 3.24 -3.02 3.61
N LYS A 57 3.28 -4.03 4.48
CA LYS A 57 2.92 -5.40 4.15
C LYS A 57 1.83 -5.90 5.09
N HIS A 58 0.70 -6.27 4.52
CA HIS A 58 -0.38 -6.97 5.18
C HIS A 58 -0.21 -8.47 5.01
N LYS A 59 -0.41 -9.21 6.09
CA LYS A 59 -0.51 -10.67 6.04
C LYS A 59 -1.93 -11.07 6.45
N SER A 60 -2.67 -11.66 5.52
CA SER A 60 -4.01 -12.17 5.82
C SER A 60 -3.88 -13.39 6.74
N PRO A 61 -4.54 -13.38 7.91
CA PRO A 61 -4.41 -14.46 8.89
C PRO A 61 -5.11 -15.76 8.45
N VAL A 62 -6.08 -15.67 7.53
CA VAL A 62 -6.93 -16.81 7.14
C VAL A 62 -6.30 -17.67 6.03
N GLN A 63 -5.55 -17.06 5.12
CA GLN A 63 -5.05 -17.76 3.92
C GLN A 63 -3.53 -17.65 3.71
N GLY A 64 -2.80 -17.00 4.64
CA GLY A 64 -1.35 -16.88 4.59
C GLY A 64 -0.80 -15.96 3.49
N TYR A 65 -1.68 -15.35 2.70
CA TYR A 65 -1.32 -14.43 1.63
C TYR A 65 -0.78 -13.11 2.16
N GLU A 66 0.12 -12.53 1.36
CA GLU A 66 0.81 -11.30 1.67
C GLU A 66 0.48 -10.24 0.61
N ASP A 67 -0.09 -9.14 1.08
CA ASP A 67 -0.38 -7.96 0.26
C ASP A 67 0.61 -6.87 0.62
N VAL A 68 1.34 -6.35 -0.37
CA VAL A 68 2.25 -5.23 -0.20
C VAL A 68 1.58 -3.98 -0.79
N ILE A 69 1.39 -2.97 0.06
CA ILE A 69 1.02 -1.63 -0.37
C ILE A 69 2.27 -0.79 -0.50
N THR A 70 2.38 -0.09 -1.63
CA THR A 70 3.46 0.85 -1.92
C THR A 70 2.84 2.20 -2.26
N LEU A 71 3.28 3.23 -1.54
CA LEU A 71 2.87 4.62 -1.71
C LEU A 71 4.07 5.40 -2.20
N ARG A 72 3.92 6.09 -3.33
CA ARG A 72 4.95 6.99 -3.86
C ARG A 72 4.44 8.42 -3.75
N LEU A 73 5.21 9.26 -3.10
CA LEU A 73 4.93 10.67 -2.89
C LEU A 73 5.88 11.49 -3.76
N VAL A 74 5.34 12.44 -4.51
CA VAL A 74 6.10 13.33 -5.38
C VAL A 74 5.75 14.76 -5.01
N SER A 75 6.78 15.50 -4.60
CA SER A 75 6.60 16.91 -4.29
C SER A 75 6.54 17.74 -5.56
N ARG A 76 5.60 18.68 -5.64
CA ARG A 76 5.46 19.65 -6.74
C ARG A 76 5.29 21.06 -6.17
N ASN A 77 5.42 22.05 -7.06
CA ASN A 77 5.26 23.47 -6.76
C ASN A 77 6.13 23.92 -5.57
N PHE A 78 7.46 23.85 -5.71
CA PHE A 78 8.40 24.30 -4.68
C PHE A 78 8.10 23.73 -3.27
N PHE A 79 7.81 22.43 -3.19
CA PHE A 79 7.52 21.72 -1.95
C PHE A 79 6.20 22.05 -1.24
N SER A 80 5.36 22.89 -1.83
CA SER A 80 4.05 23.24 -1.28
C SER A 80 2.97 22.18 -1.52
N CYS A 81 3.17 21.28 -2.47
CA CYS A 81 2.17 20.29 -2.86
C CYS A 81 2.74 18.88 -2.90
N CYS A 82 1.90 17.90 -2.60
CA CYS A 82 2.24 16.49 -2.66
C CYS A 82 1.27 15.69 -3.51
N HIS A 83 1.82 14.92 -4.46
CA HIS A 83 1.09 13.94 -5.25
C HIS A 83 1.39 12.55 -4.71
N VAL A 84 0.35 11.81 -4.34
CA VAL A 84 0.48 10.43 -3.84
C VAL A 84 -0.10 9.46 -4.85
N SER A 85 0.68 8.46 -5.26
CA SER A 85 0.21 7.31 -6.01
C SER A 85 0.26 6.06 -5.16
N VAL A 86 -0.80 5.25 -5.22
CA VAL A 86 -0.89 3.98 -4.48
C VAL A 86 -0.70 2.82 -5.45
N SER A 87 0.13 1.85 -5.11
CA SER A 87 0.32 0.61 -5.83
C SER A 87 0.12 -0.57 -4.88
N LEU A 88 -0.80 -1.47 -5.23
CA LEU A 88 -1.07 -2.68 -4.46
C LEU A 88 -0.49 -3.88 -5.22
N LYS A 89 0.26 -4.73 -4.51
CA LYS A 89 0.78 -6.00 -5.00
C LYS A 89 0.29 -7.12 -4.10
N SER A 90 -0.56 -8.00 -4.61
CA SER A 90 -1.09 -9.15 -3.86
C SER A 90 -0.42 -10.44 -4.30
N SER A 91 0.02 -11.27 -3.34
CA SER A 91 0.51 -12.62 -3.65
C SER A 91 -0.58 -13.53 -4.22
N VAL A 92 -1.86 -13.30 -3.89
CA VAL A 92 -3.01 -14.02 -4.48
C VAL A 92 -3.10 -13.77 -5.96
N VAL A 93 -3.07 -12.49 -6.36
CA VAL A 93 -3.11 -12.09 -7.76
C VAL A 93 -1.87 -12.60 -8.49
N LYS A 94 -0.71 -12.58 -7.84
CA LYS A 94 0.52 -13.16 -8.40
C LYS A 94 0.34 -14.66 -8.69
N TRP A 95 -0.10 -15.44 -7.71
CA TRP A 95 -0.35 -16.87 -7.86
C TRP A 95 -1.41 -17.16 -8.95
N PHE A 96 -2.52 -16.43 -8.95
CA PHE A 96 -3.58 -16.60 -9.94
C PHE A 96 -3.06 -16.38 -11.37
N LEU A 97 -2.26 -15.33 -11.59
CA LEU A 97 -1.66 -15.04 -12.90
C LEU A 97 -0.61 -16.07 -13.32
N GLU A 98 0.17 -16.59 -12.37
CA GLU A 98 1.17 -17.64 -12.65
C GLU A 98 0.48 -18.96 -13.06
N ASN A 99 -0.64 -19.31 -12.41
CA ASN A 99 -1.37 -20.55 -12.68
C ASN A 99 -2.32 -20.43 -13.89
N GLU A 100 -2.91 -19.27 -14.16
CA GLU A 100 -3.70 -19.05 -15.38
C GLU A 100 -2.82 -18.93 -16.63
N LYS A 101 -1.61 -18.35 -16.53
CA LYS A 101 -0.63 -18.40 -17.63
C LYS A 101 -0.30 -19.84 -18.05
N ALA A 102 -0.29 -20.77 -17.10
CA ALA A 102 -0.03 -22.19 -17.37
C ALA A 102 -1.14 -22.87 -18.18
N LYS A 103 -2.39 -22.34 -18.18
CA LYS A 103 -3.48 -22.87 -19.01
C LYS A 103 -3.44 -22.42 -20.48
N TYR A 104 -2.86 -21.25 -20.77
CA TYR A 104 -2.81 -20.70 -22.13
C TYR A 104 -1.51 -21.01 -22.89
N PHE A 105 -0.60 -21.76 -22.26
CA PHE A 105 0.64 -22.26 -22.87
C PHE A 105 0.73 -23.80 -22.81
N SER A 106 -0.40 -24.48 -22.59
CA SER A 106 -0.55 -25.93 -22.76
C SER A 106 -1.28 -26.26 -24.04
#